data_AF-A0A1Y4A7V3-F1
#
_entry.id   AF-A0A1Y4A7V3-F1
#
_cell.length_a   1.000
_cell.length_b   1.000
_cell.length_c   1.000
_cell.angle_alpha   90.00
_cell.angle_beta   90.00
_cell.angle_gamma   90.00
#
_symmetry.space_group_name_H-M   'P 1'
#
loop_
_entity.id
_entity.type
_entity.pdbx_description
1 polymer ?
#
loop_
_entity_poly.entity_id
_entity_poly.type
_entity_poly.pdbx_seq_one_letter_code
_entity_poly.pdbx_strand_id
1 'polypeptide(L)'
;MAVVYCPDCFERGNHRFVLEQPGEHMLLVIGLNPSMADGSHPDPTMQSVLRLTNDNGYDGYAMKNLSSERTTDKRNLALILDEAMHLQSLDVASKLLSRCPAADLLIAFGNGILIRPYLKDCFRDLYGILRGSKGR
;
A
#
# COMPACT_ATOMS: atom_id res chain seq x y z
N MET A 1 -20.07 14.17 0.67
CA MET A 1 -19.02 14.10 1.70
C MET A 1 -17.73 14.58 1.06
N ALA A 2 -17.04 15.56 1.65
CA ALA A 2 -15.77 16.05 1.10
C ALA A 2 -14.68 15.05 1.46
N VAL A 3 -14.12 14.36 0.46
CA VAL A 3 -12.91 13.56 0.61
C VAL A 3 -11.79 14.51 0.98
N VAL A 4 -11.27 14.43 2.20
CA VAL A 4 -10.11 15.22 2.62
C VAL A 4 -8.90 14.70 1.87
N TYR A 5 -8.57 15.36 0.76
CA TYR A 5 -7.35 15.11 -0.02
C TYR A 5 -6.19 15.78 0.73
N CYS A 6 -5.37 14.98 1.42
CA CYS A 6 -4.16 15.43 2.09
C CYS A 6 -2.95 15.03 1.24
N PRO A 7 -2.39 15.93 0.40
CA PRO A 7 -1.28 15.59 -0.50
C PRO A 7 -0.03 15.10 0.25
N ASP A 8 0.23 15.61 1.47
CA ASP A 8 1.36 15.20 2.32
C ASP A 8 1.17 13.84 3.01
N CYS A 9 -0.02 13.25 2.91
CA CYS A 9 -0.34 11.97 3.52
C CYS A 9 -0.02 10.77 2.60
N PHE A 10 0.32 11.02 1.32
CA PHE A 10 0.55 9.98 0.32
C PHE A 10 2.03 9.68 0.09
N GLU A 11 2.90 10.69 0.23
CA GLU A 11 4.33 10.55 0.00
C GLU A 11 5.16 11.55 0.81
N ARG A 12 6.42 11.21 1.09
CA ARG A 12 7.40 12.09 1.74
C ARG A 12 8.79 11.78 1.19
N GLY A 13 9.39 12.76 0.51
CA GLY A 13 10.67 12.54 -0.18
C GLY A 13 10.58 11.39 -1.17
N ASN A 14 11.49 10.41 -1.06
CA ASN A 14 11.47 9.21 -1.91
C ASN A 14 10.56 8.08 -1.37
N HIS A 15 9.66 8.37 -0.44
CA HIS A 15 8.73 7.39 0.11
C HIS A 15 7.32 7.64 -0.37
N ARG A 16 6.61 6.59 -0.81
CA ARG A 16 5.17 6.61 -1.04
C ARG A 16 4.48 5.65 -0.08
N PHE A 17 3.52 6.18 0.66
CA PHE A 17 2.79 5.43 1.67
C PHE A 17 1.64 4.66 1.04
N VAL A 18 0.82 5.30 0.21
CA VAL A 18 -0.31 4.67 -0.49
C VAL A 18 -0.53 5.34 -1.85
N LEU A 19 -0.99 4.56 -2.84
CA LEU A 19 -1.56 5.06 -4.09
C LEU A 19 -3.02 4.61 -4.13
N GLU A 20 -3.96 5.55 -4.17
CA GLU A 20 -5.39 5.23 -4.08
C GLU A 20 -6.21 5.86 -5.20
N GLN A 21 -7.26 5.15 -5.58
CA GLN A 21 -8.41 5.67 -6.30
C GLN A 21 -9.64 5.36 -5.44
N PRO A 22 -10.31 6.38 -4.87
CA PRO A 22 -11.48 6.17 -4.03
C PRO A 22 -12.64 5.53 -4.79
N GLY A 23 -13.40 4.69 -4.08
CA GLY A 23 -14.63 4.04 -4.52
C GLY A 23 -15.41 3.53 -3.30
N GLU A 24 -16.60 2.98 -3.50
CA GLU A 24 -17.39 2.37 -2.42
C GLU A 24 -16.95 0.93 -2.16
N HIS A 25 -16.65 0.18 -3.22
CA HIS A 25 -16.22 -1.22 -3.23
C HIS A 25 -14.72 -1.30 -3.47
N MET A 26 -13.97 -1.15 -2.37
CA MET A 26 -12.52 -1.00 -2.40
C MET A 26 -11.77 -2.34 -2.42
N LEU A 27 -10.75 -2.44 -3.28
CA LEU A 27 -9.70 -3.45 -3.19
C LEU A 27 -8.42 -2.88 -2.55
N LEU A 28 -8.00 -3.44 -1.41
CA LEU A 28 -6.71 -3.13 -0.79
C LEU A 28 -5.64 -4.11 -1.25
N VAL A 29 -4.63 -3.62 -1.97
CA VAL A 29 -3.51 -4.43 -2.45
C VAL A 29 -2.27 -4.15 -1.60
N ILE A 30 -1.65 -5.22 -1.09
CA ILE A 30 -0.40 -5.17 -0.32
C ILE A 30 0.75 -5.64 -1.21
N GLY A 31 1.47 -4.68 -1.79
CA GLY A 31 2.69 -4.90 -2.56
C GLY A 31 3.97 -4.85 -1.74
N LEU A 32 5.10 -4.98 -2.42
CA LEU A 32 6.41 -5.02 -1.80
C LEU A 32 6.98 -3.62 -1.52
N ASN A 33 7.10 -2.83 -2.58
CA ASN A 33 7.61 -1.46 -2.57
C ASN A 33 7.02 -0.70 -3.77
N PRO A 34 6.81 0.62 -3.68
CA PRO A 34 6.37 1.40 -4.81
C PRO A 34 7.45 1.43 -5.91
N SER A 35 7.01 1.38 -7.17
CA SER A 35 7.85 1.63 -8.33
C SER A 35 7.48 2.97 -9.00
N MET A 36 7.72 3.14 -10.30
CA MET A 36 7.49 4.38 -11.05
C MET A 36 6.01 4.75 -11.25
N ALA A 37 5.05 3.86 -10.97
CA ALA A 37 3.64 4.20 -11.19
C ALA A 37 3.28 5.55 -10.55
N ASP A 38 2.50 6.37 -11.22
CA ASP A 38 1.81 7.52 -10.63
C ASP A 38 0.34 7.50 -11.07
N GLY A 39 -0.46 8.46 -10.61
CA GLY A 39 -1.90 8.50 -10.93
C GLY A 39 -2.21 8.62 -12.43
N SER A 40 -1.23 8.92 -13.27
CA SER A 40 -1.35 9.08 -14.72
C SER A 40 -0.66 7.98 -15.53
N HIS A 41 0.36 7.33 -14.99
CA HIS A 41 1.14 6.30 -15.65
C HIS A 41 1.18 5.03 -14.79
N PRO A 42 0.28 4.06 -15.00
CA PRO A 42 0.32 2.80 -14.27
C PRO A 42 1.51 1.95 -14.73
N ASP A 43 2.36 1.56 -13.78
CA ASP A 43 3.38 0.52 -13.99
C ASP A 43 2.71 -0.87 -14.22
N PRO A 44 3.45 -1.91 -14.65
CA PRO A 44 2.86 -3.23 -14.90
C PRO A 44 2.13 -3.85 -13.69
N THR A 45 2.55 -3.50 -12.47
CA THR A 45 1.86 -3.94 -11.24
C THR A 45 0.50 -3.25 -11.15
N MET A 46 0.47 -1.93 -11.34
CA MET A 46 -0.78 -1.16 -11.33
C MET A 46 -1.71 -1.53 -12.48
N GLN A 47 -1.19 -1.85 -13.67
CA GLN A 47 -2.02 -2.38 -14.77
C GLN A 47 -2.69 -3.70 -14.38
N SER A 48 -1.98 -4.57 -13.65
CA SER A 48 -2.54 -5.82 -13.15
C SER A 48 -3.62 -5.58 -12.09
N VAL A 49 -3.40 -4.61 -11.19
CA VAL A 49 -4.40 -4.19 -10.19
C VAL A 49 -5.64 -3.62 -10.86
N LEU A 50 -5.47 -2.69 -11.80
CA LEU A 50 -6.58 -2.07 -12.54
C LEU A 50 -7.40 -3.09 -13.32
N ARG A 51 -6.73 -4.08 -13.93
CA ARG A 51 -7.43 -5.17 -14.59
C ARG A 51 -8.23 -6.00 -13.58
N LEU A 52 -7.64 -6.36 -12.45
CA LEU A 52 -8.34 -7.12 -11.41
C LEU A 52 -9.54 -6.35 -10.87
N THR A 53 -9.41 -5.05 -10.63
CA THR A 53 -10.51 -4.22 -10.11
C THR A 53 -11.66 -4.18 -11.10
N ASN A 54 -11.37 -3.89 -12.38
CA ASN A 54 -12.37 -3.80 -13.44
C ASN A 54 -13.07 -5.14 -13.69
N ASP A 55 -12.35 -6.24 -13.63
CA ASP A 55 -12.88 -7.58 -13.93
C ASP A 55 -13.70 -8.18 -12.77
N ASN A 56 -13.62 -7.61 -11.55
CA ASN A 56 -14.19 -8.21 -10.33
C ASN A 56 -15.15 -7.28 -9.55
N GLY A 57 -15.62 -6.19 -10.15
CA GLY A 57 -16.67 -5.34 -9.56
C GLY A 57 -16.20 -4.40 -8.45
N TYR A 58 -14.90 -4.11 -8.39
CA TYR A 58 -14.34 -3.07 -7.54
C TYR A 58 -14.38 -1.73 -8.29
N ASP A 59 -14.86 -0.67 -7.64
CA ASP A 59 -14.92 0.70 -8.19
C ASP A 59 -13.80 1.60 -7.64
N GLY A 60 -13.04 1.09 -6.67
CA GLY A 60 -11.89 1.77 -6.09
C GLY A 60 -10.81 0.79 -5.63
N TYR A 61 -9.62 1.33 -5.41
CA TYR A 61 -8.48 0.56 -4.92
C TYR A 61 -7.56 1.42 -4.05
N ALA A 62 -6.77 0.73 -3.23
CA ALA A 62 -5.61 1.32 -2.58
C ALA A 62 -4.43 0.34 -2.66
N MET A 63 -3.31 0.81 -3.17
CA MET A 63 -2.05 0.08 -3.23
C MET A 63 -1.16 0.55 -2.09
N LYS A 64 -1.01 -0.32 -1.09
CA LYS A 64 -0.09 -0.16 0.04
C LYS A 64 1.09 -1.08 -0.17
N ASN A 65 2.29 -0.63 0.18
CA ASN A 65 3.48 -1.47 0.13
C ASN A 65 4.08 -1.72 1.52
N LEU A 66 4.79 -2.85 1.67
CA LEU A 66 5.53 -3.20 2.90
C LEU A 66 6.63 -2.17 3.19
N SER A 67 7.46 -1.87 2.19
CA SER A 67 8.35 -0.70 2.22
C SER A 67 7.67 0.47 1.53
N SER A 68 7.79 1.67 2.08
CA SER A 68 7.35 2.90 1.40
C SER A 68 8.41 3.43 0.43
N GLU A 69 9.64 2.95 0.50
CA GLU A 69 10.75 3.41 -0.34
C GLU A 69 10.50 3.13 -1.83
N ARG A 70 10.54 4.19 -2.65
CA ARG A 70 10.34 4.10 -4.09
C ARG A 70 11.60 3.56 -4.75
N THR A 71 11.51 2.38 -5.36
CA THR A 71 12.59 1.82 -6.19
C THR A 71 12.04 0.95 -7.31
N THR A 72 12.58 1.11 -8.53
CA THR A 72 12.23 0.25 -9.67
C THR A 72 12.80 -1.16 -9.50
N ASP A 73 14.00 -1.29 -8.94
CA ASP A 73 14.59 -2.59 -8.60
C ASP A 73 14.52 -2.79 -7.08
N LYS A 74 13.71 -3.74 -6.64
CA LYS A 74 13.55 -4.12 -5.24
C LYS A 74 14.87 -4.50 -4.55
N ARG A 75 15.89 -4.92 -5.31
CA ARG A 75 17.24 -5.21 -4.79
C ARG A 75 17.98 -3.95 -4.35
N ASN A 76 17.51 -2.76 -4.70
CA ASN A 76 18.08 -1.48 -4.29
C ASN A 76 17.43 -0.91 -3.03
N LEU A 77 16.39 -1.56 -2.47
CA LEU A 77 15.83 -1.16 -1.18
C LEU A 77 16.94 -1.01 -0.13
N ALA A 78 16.80 -0.02 0.75
CA ALA A 78 17.73 0.16 1.86
C ALA A 78 17.94 -1.16 2.62
N LEU A 79 19.16 -1.36 3.12
CA LEU A 79 19.49 -2.57 3.89
C LEU A 79 18.84 -2.54 5.29
N ILE A 80 18.60 -1.35 5.81
CA ILE A 80 18.01 -1.07 7.11
C ILE A 80 16.71 -0.29 6.88
N LEU A 81 15.69 -0.61 7.66
CA LEU A 81 14.41 0.07 7.62
C LEU A 81 14.55 1.51 8.11
N ASP A 82 13.99 2.46 7.38
CA ASP A 82 13.71 3.79 7.91
C ASP A 82 12.48 3.71 8.83
N GLU A 83 12.73 3.65 10.14
CA GLU A 83 11.67 3.49 11.15
C GLU A 83 10.67 4.64 11.13
N ALA A 84 11.12 5.88 10.89
CA ALA A 84 10.22 7.03 10.84
C ALA A 84 9.25 6.89 9.66
N MET A 85 9.75 6.46 8.49
CA MET A 85 8.91 6.24 7.31
C MET A 85 8.02 5.01 7.44
N HIS A 86 8.46 3.99 8.18
CA HIS A 86 7.62 2.84 8.52
C HIS A 86 6.47 3.21 9.44
N LEU A 87 6.72 3.96 10.51
CA LEU A 87 5.67 4.40 11.44
C LEU A 87 4.65 5.31 10.74
N GLN A 88 5.11 6.23 9.89
CA GLN A 88 4.22 7.06 9.07
C GLN A 88 3.39 6.20 8.10
N SER A 89 4.01 5.19 7.47
CA SER A 89 3.35 4.22 6.60
C SER A 89 2.23 3.44 7.32
N LEU A 90 2.46 3.04 8.58
CA LEU A 90 1.48 2.36 9.43
C LEU A 90 0.32 3.28 9.83
N ASP A 91 0.59 4.54 10.17
CA ASP A 91 -0.46 5.54 10.45
C ASP A 91 -1.37 5.75 9.22
N VAL A 92 -0.78 5.86 8.03
CA VAL A 92 -1.53 5.94 6.77
C VAL A 92 -2.38 4.68 6.54
N ALA A 93 -1.84 3.50 6.83
CA ALA A 93 -2.60 2.25 6.71
C ALA A 93 -3.80 2.20 7.66
N SER A 94 -3.62 2.66 8.91
CA SER A 94 -4.70 2.75 9.90
C SER A 94 -5.81 3.70 9.44
N LYS A 95 -5.45 4.88 8.93
CA LYS A 95 -6.40 5.86 8.37
C LYS A 95 -7.11 5.34 7.13
N LEU A 96 -6.42 4.61 6.27
CA LEU A 96 -7.02 4.00 5.08
C LEU A 96 -8.08 2.96 5.47
N LEU A 97 -7.76 2.07 6.41
CA LEU A 97 -8.66 1.01 6.85
C LEU A 97 -9.89 1.52 7.58
N SER A 98 -9.79 2.65 8.29
CA SER A 98 -10.96 3.27 8.91
C SER A 98 -11.91 3.88 7.88
N ARG A 99 -11.42 4.29 6.71
CA ARG A 99 -12.25 4.76 5.59
C ARG A 99 -12.86 3.61 4.79
N CYS A 100 -12.20 2.46 4.75
CA CYS A 100 -12.57 1.33 3.91
C CYS A 100 -12.63 0.01 4.72
N PRO A 101 -13.49 -0.09 5.76
CA PRO A 101 -13.48 -1.21 6.70
C PRO A 101 -13.90 -2.55 6.06
N ALA A 102 -14.65 -2.51 4.97
CA ALA A 102 -15.13 -3.68 4.24
C ALA A 102 -14.25 -4.05 3.02
N ALA A 103 -13.09 -3.41 2.84
CA ALA A 103 -12.24 -3.67 1.68
C ALA A 103 -11.75 -5.12 1.62
N ASP A 104 -11.78 -5.70 0.43
CA ASP A 104 -11.12 -6.97 0.16
C ASP A 104 -9.59 -6.79 0.12
N LEU A 105 -8.86 -7.83 0.51
CA LEU A 105 -7.41 -7.79 0.64
C LEU A 105 -6.73 -8.70 -0.39
N LEU A 106 -5.83 -8.14 -1.19
CA LEU A 106 -4.93 -8.88 -2.06
C LEU A 106 -3.49 -8.75 -1.59
N ILE A 107 -2.85 -9.87 -1.25
CA ILE A 107 -1.43 -9.91 -0.91
C ILE A 107 -0.60 -10.21 -2.17
N ALA A 108 0.21 -9.24 -2.60
CA ALA A 108 0.86 -9.25 -3.92
C ALA A 108 2.40 -9.05 -3.87
N PHE A 109 3.05 -9.26 -2.72
CA PHE A 109 4.52 -9.13 -2.63
C PHE A 109 5.30 -10.40 -2.98
N GLY A 110 4.64 -11.56 -3.08
CA GLY A 110 5.25 -12.85 -3.44
C GLY A 110 6.51 -13.20 -2.63
N ASN A 111 7.50 -13.82 -3.27
CA ASN A 111 8.79 -14.11 -2.63
C ASN A 111 9.67 -12.87 -2.38
N GLY A 112 9.23 -11.68 -2.84
CA GLY A 112 9.94 -10.43 -2.63
C GLY A 112 10.15 -10.09 -1.16
N ILE A 113 9.26 -10.54 -0.28
CA ILE A 113 9.39 -10.36 1.18
C ILE A 113 10.70 -10.92 1.76
N LEU A 114 11.37 -11.84 1.05
CA LEU A 114 12.61 -12.45 1.51
C LEU A 114 13.88 -11.63 1.20
N ILE A 115 13.79 -10.59 0.37
CA ILE A 115 14.97 -9.85 -0.10
C ILE A 115 15.59 -8.93 0.97
N ARG A 116 14.82 -8.58 2.01
CA ARG A 116 15.28 -7.83 3.18
C ARG A 116 14.66 -8.44 4.43
N PRO A 117 15.44 -8.64 5.52
CA PRO A 117 14.92 -9.18 6.76
C PRO A 117 13.73 -8.40 7.32
N TYR A 118 13.80 -7.06 7.29
CA TYR A 118 12.78 -6.19 7.89
C TYR A 118 11.40 -6.29 7.23
N LEU A 119 11.29 -6.76 5.99
CA LEU A 119 9.99 -6.80 5.29
C LEU A 119 9.00 -7.75 5.94
N LYS A 120 9.49 -8.81 6.60
CA LYS A 120 8.65 -9.71 7.40
C LYS A 120 8.10 -9.00 8.64
N ASP A 121 8.91 -8.18 9.29
CA ASP A 121 8.48 -7.38 10.43
C ASP A 121 7.48 -6.32 9.98
N CYS A 122 7.73 -5.62 8.86
CA CYS A 122 6.77 -4.67 8.28
C CYS A 122 5.42 -5.32 7.98
N PHE A 123 5.41 -6.55 7.44
CA PHE A 123 4.16 -7.28 7.20
C PHE A 123 3.46 -7.66 8.50
N ARG A 124 4.20 -8.10 9.52
CA ARG A 124 3.63 -8.40 10.85
C ARG A 124 2.95 -7.18 11.46
N ASP A 125 3.61 -6.03 11.40
CA ASP A 125 3.08 -4.78 11.96
C ASP A 125 1.80 -4.35 11.22
N LEU A 126 1.85 -4.37 9.87
CA LEU A 126 0.68 -4.07 9.04
C LEU A 126 -0.47 -5.04 9.29
N TYR A 127 -0.18 -6.34 9.44
CA TYR A 127 -1.17 -7.35 9.78
C TYR A 127 -1.82 -7.11 11.14
N GLY A 128 -1.06 -6.59 12.12
CA GLY A 128 -1.60 -6.14 13.40
C GLY A 128 -2.70 -5.08 13.22
N ILE A 129 -2.49 -4.11 12.34
CA ILE A 129 -3.48 -3.08 11.99
C ILE A 129 -4.69 -3.69 11.28
N LEU A 130 -4.44 -4.54 10.27
CA LEU A 130 -5.50 -5.21 9.49
C LEU A 130 -6.40 -6.09 10.35
N ARG A 131 -5.85 -6.75 11.38
CA ARG A 131 -6.64 -7.53 12.34
C ARG A 131 -7.41 -6.67 13.33
N GLY A 132 -6.81 -5.56 13.78
CA GLY A 132 -7.44 -4.65 14.72
C GLY A 132 -8.68 -3.95 14.15
N SER A 133 -8.74 -3.74 12.83
CA SER A 133 -9.88 -3.08 12.17
C SER A 133 -11.10 -3.98 11.97
N LYS A 134 -10.95 -5.31 11.90
CA LYS A 134 -12.07 -6.27 11.70
C LYS A 134 -12.81 -6.66 12.98
N GLY A 135 -12.36 -6.19 14.14
CA GLY A 135 -12.89 -6.56 15.47
C GLY A 135 -13.70 -5.47 16.19
N ARG A 136 -14.11 -4.40 15.49
CA ARG A 136 -14.98 -3.34 16.01
C ARG A 136 -16.25 -3.23 15.20
#